data_AF-A0A1I5UQS3-F1
#
_entry.id   AF-A0A1I5UQS3-F1
#
_cell.length_a   1.000
_cell.length_b   1.000
_cell.length_c   1.000
_cell.angle_alpha   90.00
_cell.angle_beta   90.00
_cell.angle_gamma   90.00
#
_symmetry.space_group_name_H-M   'P 1'
#
loop_
_entity.id
_entity.type
_entity.pdbx_description
1 polymer ?
#
loop_
_entity_poly.entity_id
_entity_poly.type
_entity_poly.pdbx_seq_one_letter_code
_entity_poly.pdbx_strand_id
1 'polypeptide(L)'
;MRHKRTISFSIIGLALIVAGIALAFTLKQPQKPLEKFLYVCIVIIGYLIFGHNLGKLIVHFSLKNNPELLKSIEIEQNDERNVMIHNMATQPKPLI
;
A
#
# COMPACT_ATOMS: atom_id res chain seq x y z
N MET A 1 2.55 8.44 16.21
CA MET A 1 2.87 7.00 16.28
C MET A 1 2.29 6.14 15.13
N ARG A 2 1.41 6.66 14.26
CA ARG A 2 0.72 5.85 13.22
C ARG A 2 1.58 5.58 11.97
N HIS A 3 2.41 6.53 11.54
CA HIS A 3 3.29 6.36 10.35
C HIS A 3 4.45 5.37 10.54
N LYS A 4 5.03 5.29 11.75
CA LYS A 4 6.12 4.32 12.02
C LYS A 4 5.67 2.88 11.76
N ARG A 5 4.44 2.53 12.18
CA ARG A 5 3.85 1.20 11.96
C ARG A 5 3.66 0.90 10.47
N THR A 6 3.18 1.87 9.69
CA THR A 6 3.00 1.75 8.23
C THR A 6 4.32 1.48 7.50
N ILE A 7 5.39 2.15 7.91
CA ILE A 7 6.74 1.94 7.37
C ILE A 7 7.24 0.54 7.74
N SER A 8 7.10 0.14 9.01
CA SER A 8 7.47 -1.22 9.45
C SER A 8 6.74 -2.31 8.66
N PHE A 9 5.43 -2.19 8.45
CA PHE A 9 4.67 -3.14 7.64
C PHE A 9 5.10 -3.16 6.17
N SER A 10 5.45 -2.01 5.58
CA SER A 10 6.00 -1.96 4.22
C SER A 10 7.33 -2.71 4.12
N ILE A 11 8.23 -2.52 5.09
CA ILE A 11 9.53 -3.22 5.11
C ILE A 11 9.32 -4.73 5.25
N ILE A 12 8.40 -5.16 6.12
CA ILE A 12 8.05 -6.58 6.29
C ILE A 12 7.48 -7.16 4.99
N GLY A 13 6.55 -6.45 4.33
CA GLY A 13 5.98 -6.89 3.05
C GLY A 13 7.05 -7.02 1.95
N LEU A 14 7.97 -6.06 1.87
CA LEU A 14 9.09 -6.12 0.92
C LEU A 14 10.06 -7.27 1.24
N ALA A 15 10.37 -7.49 2.51
CA ALA A 15 11.21 -8.60 2.95
C ALA A 15 10.59 -9.96 2.60
N LEU A 16 9.27 -10.11 2.75
CA LEU A 16 8.53 -11.31 2.35
C LEU A 16 8.61 -11.57 0.84
N ILE A 17 8.48 -10.52 0.01
CA ILE A 17 8.63 -10.64 -1.45
C ILE A 17 10.04 -11.13 -1.80
N VAL A 18 11.06 -10.46 -1.25
CA VAL A 18 12.48 -10.82 -1.51
C VAL A 18 12.77 -12.23 -1.04
N ALA A 19 12.30 -12.62 0.15
CA ALA A 19 12.47 -13.96 0.68
C ALA A 19 11.76 -15.02 -0.18
N GLY A 20 10.52 -14.76 -0.60
CA GLY A 20 9.75 -15.68 -1.46
C GLY A 20 10.41 -15.89 -2.82
N ILE A 21 10.92 -14.81 -3.42
CA ILE A 21 11.69 -14.87 -4.67
C ILE A 21 13.01 -15.62 -4.44
N ALA A 22 13.78 -15.27 -3.41
CA ALA A 22 15.05 -15.93 -3.12
C ALA A 22 14.86 -17.44 -2.91
N LEU A 23 13.85 -17.86 -2.14
CA LEU A 23 13.51 -19.28 -1.95
C LEU A 23 13.18 -19.98 -3.28
N ALA A 24 12.43 -19.31 -4.16
CA ALA A 24 12.09 -19.84 -5.48
C ALA A 24 13.31 -20.02 -6.41
N PHE A 25 14.35 -19.20 -6.26
CA PHE A 25 15.59 -19.28 -7.06
C PHE A 25 16.68 -20.17 -6.45
N THR A 26 16.76 -20.26 -5.12
CA THR A 26 17.89 -20.95 -4.43
C THR A 26 17.66 -22.47 -4.35
N LEU A 27 16.41 -22.89 -4.24
CA LEU A 27 16.04 -24.30 -4.20
C LEU A 27 15.92 -24.79 -5.64
N LYS A 28 16.91 -25.57 -6.10
CA LYS A 28 16.88 -26.31 -7.38
C LYS A 28 15.47 -26.82 -7.63
N GLN A 29 14.82 -26.29 -8.68
CA GLN A 29 13.46 -26.57 -9.13
C GLN A 29 12.61 -27.35 -8.11
N PRO A 30 11.71 -26.70 -7.34
CA PRO A 30 10.88 -27.39 -6.36
C PRO A 30 10.19 -28.58 -7.05
N GLN A 31 10.63 -29.79 -6.72
CA GLN A 31 10.18 -31.01 -7.40
C GLN A 31 8.71 -31.29 -7.11
N LYS A 32 8.19 -30.70 -6.03
CA LYS A 32 6.81 -30.84 -5.60
C LYS A 32 6.00 -29.59 -5.98
N PRO A 33 4.86 -29.74 -6.66
CA PRO A 33 4.00 -28.61 -7.04
C PRO A 33 3.50 -27.80 -5.83
N LEU A 34 3.36 -28.43 -4.67
CA LEU A 34 2.95 -27.78 -3.43
C LEU A 34 3.95 -26.74 -2.92
N GLU A 35 5.26 -27.00 -3.05
CA GLU A 35 6.32 -26.06 -2.63
C GLU A 35 6.32 -24.81 -3.51
N LYS A 36 6.17 -25.01 -4.84
CA LYS A 36 6.04 -23.91 -5.80
C LYS A 36 4.82 -23.03 -5.49
N PHE A 37 3.69 -23.66 -5.18
CA PHE A 37 2.48 -22.92 -4.78
C PHE A 37 2.71 -22.09 -3.52
N LEU A 38 3.35 -22.68 -2.50
CA LEU A 38 3.63 -21.99 -1.24
C LEU A 38 4.54 -20.77 -1.42
N TYR A 39 5.60 -20.85 -2.24
CA TYR A 39 6.46 -19.69 -2.51
C TYR A 39 5.73 -18.57 -3.23
N VAL A 40 4.86 -18.90 -4.20
CA VAL A 40 4.02 -17.91 -4.87
C VAL A 40 3.07 -17.24 -3.87
N CYS A 41 2.46 -18.00 -2.96
CA CYS A 41 1.62 -17.42 -1.90
C CYS A 41 2.39 -16.45 -1.00
N ILE A 42 3.62 -16.78 -0.61
CA ILE A 42 4.47 -15.89 0.21
C ILE A 42 4.71 -14.56 -0.52
N VAL A 43 5.02 -14.62 -1.81
CA VAL A 43 5.22 -13.41 -2.63
C VAL A 43 3.93 -12.59 -2.74
N ILE A 44 2.78 -13.23 -2.98
CA ILE A 44 1.48 -12.54 -3.09
C ILE A 44 1.10 -11.86 -1.76
N ILE A 45 1.31 -12.53 -0.63
CA ILE A 45 1.04 -11.95 0.70
C ILE A 45 1.96 -10.76 0.96
N GLY A 46 3.25 -10.89 0.66
CA GLY A 46 4.20 -9.78 0.76
C GLY A 46 3.79 -8.59 -0.10
N TYR A 47 3.34 -8.85 -1.34
CA TYR A 47 2.82 -7.84 -2.25
C TYR A 47 1.57 -7.15 -1.73
N LEU A 48 0.59 -7.88 -1.19
CA LEU A 48 -0.62 -7.28 -0.61
C LEU A 48 -0.30 -6.35 0.55
N ILE A 49 0.56 -6.79 1.47
CA ILE A 49 0.98 -5.99 2.62
C ILE A 49 1.75 -4.75 2.16
N PHE A 50 2.70 -4.92 1.23
CA PHE A 50 3.51 -3.81 0.73
C PHE A 50 2.66 -2.81 -0.07
N GLY A 51 1.87 -3.30 -1.03
CA GLY A 51 1.01 -2.50 -1.92
C GLY A 51 -0.02 -1.68 -1.16
N HIS A 52 -0.67 -2.25 -0.13
CA HIS A 52 -1.61 -1.50 0.71
C HIS A 52 -0.98 -0.28 1.40
N ASN A 53 0.32 -0.36 1.70
CA ASN A 53 1.05 0.70 2.40
C ASN A 53 1.84 1.62 1.46
N LEU A 54 1.97 1.27 0.17
CA LEU A 54 2.80 2.00 -0.79
C LEU A 54 2.36 3.45 -1.00
N GLY A 55 1.05 3.70 -1.14
CA GLY A 55 0.52 5.06 -1.29
C GLY A 55 0.84 5.95 -0.09
N LYS A 56 0.71 5.41 1.14
CA LYS A 56 1.06 6.13 2.37
C LYS A 56 2.56 6.40 2.48
N LEU A 57 3.39 5.48 1.97
CA LEU A 57 4.84 5.61 1.95
C LEU A 57 5.28 6.74 0.99
N ILE A 58 4.72 6.76 -0.22
CA ILE A 58 5.00 7.81 -1.23
C ILE A 58 4.61 9.19 -0.69
N VAL A 59 3.40 9.31 -0.13
CA VAL A 59 2.92 10.56 0.49
C VAL A 59 3.87 10.99 1.62
N HIS A 60 4.29 10.06 2.47
CA HIS A 60 5.22 10.37 3.57
C HIS A 60 6.57 10.88 3.07
N PHE A 61 7.17 10.25 2.06
CA PHE A 61 8.46 10.69 1.51
C PHE A 61 8.35 12.03 0.76
N SER A 62 7.28 12.25 0.00
CA SER A 62 7.05 13.49 -0.75
C SER A 62 6.84 14.68 0.18
N LEU A 63 6.07 14.49 1.25
CA LEU A 63 5.72 15.56 2.19
C LEU A 63 6.78 15.79 3.27
N LYS A 64 7.68 14.83 3.52
CA LYS A 64 8.80 15.01 4.44
C LYS A 64 9.72 16.18 4.04
N ASN A 65 9.87 16.43 2.74
CA ASN A 65 10.73 17.49 2.24
C ASN A 65 10.01 18.82 1.99
N ASN A 66 8.67 18.85 2.08
CA ASN A 66 7.86 20.02 1.71
C ASN A 66 6.70 20.23 2.69
N PRO A 67 6.92 20.94 3.82
CA PRO A 67 5.87 21.17 4.82
C PRO A 67 4.74 22.07 4.30
N GLU A 68 5.01 22.95 3.33
CA GLU A 68 3.98 23.78 2.70
C GLU A 68 2.94 22.93 1.96
N LEU A 69 3.40 21.95 1.16
CA LEU A 69 2.53 21.02 0.44
C LEU A 69 1.65 20.19 1.39
N LEU A 70 2.17 19.82 2.57
CA LEU A 70 1.41 19.07 3.56
C LEU A 70 0.22 19.90 4.07
N LYS A 71 0.44 21.19 4.34
CA LYS A 71 -0.60 22.13 4.77
C LYS A 71 -1.62 22.40 3.66
N SER A 72 -1.16 22.54 2.41
CA SER A 72 -2.04 22.72 1.25
C SER A 72 -2.98 21.53 1.05
N ILE A 73 -2.45 20.31 1.14
CA ILE A 73 -3.23 19.07 0.98
C ILE A 73 -4.25 18.91 2.12
N GLU A 74 -3.86 19.24 3.36
CA GLU A 74 -4.78 19.16 4.51
C GLU A 74 -5.92 20.17 4.42
N ILE A 75 -5.64 21.37 3.90
CA ILE A 75 -6.66 22.39 3.63
C ILE A 75 -7.58 21.92 2.50
N GLU A 76 -7.05 21.43 1.38
CA GLU A 76 -7.88 20.92 0.28
C GLU A 76 -8.73 19.71 0.67
N GLN A 77 -8.20 18.79 1.49
CA GLN A 77 -8.96 17.62 1.94
C GLN A 77 -10.10 17.98 2.89
N ASN A 78 -9.90 18.98 3.74
CA ASN A 78 -10.89 19.40 4.73
C ASN A 78 -11.71 20.63 4.29
N ASP A 79 -11.51 21.13 3.08
CA ASP A 79 -12.33 22.21 2.51
C ASP A 79 -13.78 21.72 2.39
N GLU A 80 -14.70 22.42 3.05
CA GLU A 80 -16.12 22.12 3.08
C GLU A 80 -16.71 21.98 1.68
N ARG A 81 -16.18 22.72 0.70
CA ARG A 81 -16.59 22.62 -0.70
C ARG A 81 -16.19 21.28 -1.33
N ASN A 82 -14.98 20.80 -1.06
CA ASN A 82 -14.52 19.52 -1.57
C ASN A 82 -15.28 18.35 -0.93
N VAL A 83 -15.60 18.46 0.37
CA VAL A 83 -16.47 17.51 1.06
C VAL A 83 -17.87 17.48 0.43
N MET A 84 -18.43 18.65 0.12
CA MET A 84 -19.75 18.76 -0.52
C MET A 84 -19.76 18.14 -1.92
N ILE A 85 -18.74 18.40 -2.76
CA ILE A 85 -18.60 17.79 -4.10
C ILE A 85 -18.46 16.27 -3.98
N HIS A 86 -17.65 15.78 -3.06
CA HIS A 86 -17.48 14.34 -2.86
C HIS A 86 -18.80 13.67 -2.45
N ASN A 87 -19.54 14.28 -1.51
CA ASN A 87 -20.85 13.80 -1.09
C ASN A 87 -21.85 13.80 -2.26
N MET A 88 -21.86 14.83 -3.10
CA MET A 88 -22.69 14.87 -4.30
C MET A 88 -22.31 13.81 -5.34
N ALA A 89 -21.02 13.52 -5.50
CA ALA A 89 -20.54 12.50 -6.45
C ALA A 89 -20.82 11.06 -5.97
N THR A 90 -20.86 10.85 -4.65
CA THR A 90 -21.05 9.51 -4.05
C THR A 90 -22.52 9.20 -3.78
N GLN A 91 -23.38 10.21 -3.72
CA GLN A 91 -24.82 10.00 -3.60
C GLN A 91 -25.37 9.36 -4.88
N PRO A 92 -26.04 8.20 -4.79
CA PRO A 92 -26.72 7.63 -5.95
C PRO A 92 -27.83 8.59 -6.37
N LYS A 93 -27.85 8.95 -7.66
CA LYS A 93 -28.89 9.80 -8.25
C LYS A 93 -30.25 9.18 -7.93
N PRO A 94 -31.23 9.93 -7.39
CA PRO A 94 -32.55 9.37 -7.13
C PRO A 94 -33.12 8.85 -8.45
N LEU A 95 -33.46 7.57 -8.47
CA LEU A 95 -34.20 6.93 -9.56
C LEU A 95 -35.61 7.53 -9.55
N ILE A 96 -35.82 8.48 -10.45
CA ILE A 96 -37.15 8.89 -10.91
C ILE A 96 -37.57 7.90 -12.00
#